data_AF-A0A3P7MH36-F1
#
_entry.id   AF-A0A3P7MH36-F1
#
_cell.length_a   1.000
_cell.length_b   1.000
_cell.length_c   1.000
_cell.angle_alpha   90.00
_cell.angle_beta   90.00
_cell.angle_gamma   90.00
#
_symmetry.space_group_name_H-M   'P 1'
#
loop_
_entity.id
_entity.type
_entity.pdbx_description
1 polymer ?
#
loop_
_entity_poly.entity_id
_entity_poly.type
_entity_poly.pdbx_seq_one_letter_code
_entity_poly.pdbx_strand_id
1 'polypeptide(L)'
;MFRCLWMQEASMLRILMPCVHAASTKMRYPTDIFFMEVMPVSPSFCRWPRFVGGYAYEHPTTAIFSRIIKRAIALRQIVDYMEEMNLSRNALPVKASQLRAASKAALDDVTPDAIGHRIQPTNVPMTAERAFTALHRLEKKQGLFRMHMMGKRVNYACRSVISPDPNLRVHEVCFSLVILSAFCAFQFGRTFLLRSPNRNRLLF
;
A
#
# COMPACT_ATOMS: atom_id res chain seq x y z
N MET A 1 7.46 15.59 28.25
CA MET A 1 8.69 14.85 28.59
C MET A 1 9.80 15.05 27.56
N PHE A 2 9.66 14.60 26.31
CA PHE A 2 10.72 14.77 25.28
C PHE A 2 11.12 16.22 24.99
N ARG A 3 10.14 17.16 25.00
CA ARG A 3 10.44 18.59 24.87
C ARG A 3 11.29 19.12 26.04
N CYS A 4 11.06 18.63 27.26
CA CYS A 4 11.86 19.02 28.43
C CYS A 4 13.27 18.44 28.35
N LEU A 5 13.40 17.18 27.91
CA LEU A 5 14.69 16.54 27.66
C LEU A 5 15.53 17.32 26.64
N TRP A 6 14.89 17.79 25.56
CA TRP A 6 15.56 18.65 24.58
C TRP A 6 16.07 19.96 25.20
N MET A 7 15.30 20.59 26.08
CA MET A 7 15.72 21.83 26.75
C MET A 7 16.92 21.62 27.68
N GLN A 8 17.10 20.42 28.24
CA GLN A 8 18.16 20.12 29.18
C GLN A 8 19.43 19.58 28.50
N GLU A 9 19.29 18.71 27.50
CA GLU A 9 20.41 17.98 26.87
C GLU A 9 20.43 18.05 25.33
N ALA A 10 20.11 19.21 24.75
CA ALA A 10 20.13 19.42 23.29
C ALA A 10 21.48 19.06 22.63
N SER A 11 22.59 19.41 23.29
CA SER A 11 23.96 19.24 22.75
C SER A 11 24.28 17.77 22.46
N MET A 12 23.93 16.88 23.40
CA MET A 12 24.15 15.44 23.28
C MET A 12 23.24 14.82 22.22
N LEU A 13 21.95 15.18 22.22
CA LEU A 13 20.97 14.64 21.27
C LEU A 13 21.30 14.99 19.81
N ARG A 14 21.90 16.17 19.57
CA ARG A 14 22.37 16.57 18.23
C ARG A 14 23.50 15.68 17.72
N ILE A 15 24.37 15.22 18.60
CA ILE A 15 25.49 14.33 18.23
C ILE A 15 24.98 12.91 18.02
N LEU A 16 24.12 12.43 18.92
CA LEU A 16 23.59 11.06 18.87
C LEU A 16 22.68 10.81 17.65
N MET A 17 21.87 11.80 17.28
CA MET A 17 20.85 11.66 16.24
C MET A 17 20.98 12.78 15.20
N PRO A 18 21.68 12.53 14.07
CA PRO A 18 21.86 13.52 13.01
C PRO A 18 20.53 14.06 12.42
N CYS A 19 19.47 13.24 12.45
CA CYS A 19 18.13 13.66 12.03
C CYS A 19 17.55 14.78 12.90
N VAL A 20 17.80 14.74 14.22
CA VAL A 20 17.37 15.76 15.18
C VAL A 20 18.20 17.02 15.02
N HIS A 21 19.49 16.88 14.70
CA HIS A 21 20.36 18.01 14.36
C HIS A 21 19.84 18.77 13.12
N ALA A 22 19.55 18.05 12.03
CA ALA A 22 19.00 18.66 10.81
C ALA A 22 17.65 19.35 11.09
N ALA A 23 16.80 18.74 11.91
CA ALA A 23 15.51 19.28 12.30
C ALA A 23 15.57 20.52 13.18
N SER A 24 16.62 20.63 14.02
CA SER A 24 16.82 21.77 14.92
C SER A 24 16.96 23.10 14.18
N THR A 25 17.26 23.08 12.88
CA THR A 25 17.37 24.30 12.06
C THR A 25 16.01 24.88 11.67
N LYS A 26 14.96 24.05 11.62
CA LYS A 26 13.62 24.42 11.12
C LYS A 26 12.55 24.48 12.20
N MET A 27 12.70 23.71 13.28
CA MET A 27 11.68 23.53 14.31
C MET A 27 12.19 23.93 15.70
N ARG A 28 11.33 24.55 16.52
CA ARG A 28 11.65 24.94 17.90
C ARG A 28 11.92 23.74 18.81
N TYR A 29 11.17 22.65 18.61
CA TYR A 29 11.34 21.39 19.33
C TYR A 29 11.51 20.24 18.33
N PRO A 30 12.76 19.86 17.96
CA PRO A 30 13.00 18.85 16.94
C PRO A 30 12.65 17.43 17.40
N THR A 31 12.46 17.21 18.70
CA THR A 31 11.99 15.93 19.26
C THR A 31 10.56 15.57 18.86
N ASP A 32 9.79 16.53 18.35
CA ASP A 32 8.42 16.27 17.90
C ASP A 32 8.37 15.36 16.66
N ILE A 33 9.50 15.18 15.96
CA ILE A 33 9.63 14.28 14.79
C ILE A 33 9.41 12.80 15.15
N PHE A 34 9.64 12.41 16.40
CA PHE A 34 9.37 11.05 16.85
C PHE A 34 7.87 10.76 16.97
N PHE A 35 7.03 11.81 16.93
CA PHE A 35 5.59 11.70 17.04
C PHE A 35 4.92 12.03 15.71
N MET A 36 3.86 11.29 15.40
CA MET A 36 3.04 11.52 14.22
C MET A 36 1.68 12.05 14.66
N GLU A 37 1.47 13.35 14.52
CA GLU A 37 0.17 13.99 14.79
C GLU A 37 -0.80 13.79 13.62
N VAL A 38 -0.30 13.88 12.39
CA VAL A 38 -1.09 13.74 11.16
C VAL A 38 -0.58 12.54 10.37
N MET A 39 -1.49 11.60 10.06
CA MET A 39 -1.18 10.45 9.23
C MET A 39 -1.50 10.74 7.76
N PRO A 40 -0.51 10.80 6.86
CA PRO A 40 -0.78 10.96 5.44
C PRO A 40 -1.43 9.69 4.87
N VAL A 41 -2.52 9.87 4.13
CA VAL A 41 -3.24 8.77 3.49
C VAL A 41 -2.80 8.70 2.02
N SER A 42 -2.48 7.48 1.55
CA SER A 42 -2.14 7.29 0.15
C SER A 42 -3.33 7.59 -0.77
N PRO A 43 -3.10 8.20 -1.94
CA PRO A 43 -4.17 8.54 -2.88
C PRO A 43 -4.95 7.30 -3.34
N SER A 44 -6.16 7.51 -3.85
CA SER A 44 -7.09 6.43 -4.24
C SER A 44 -6.49 5.48 -5.27
N PHE A 45 -5.61 5.96 -6.17
CA PHE A 45 -5.00 5.11 -7.19
C PHE A 45 -4.06 4.02 -6.63
N CYS A 46 -3.51 4.22 -5.43
CA CYS A 46 -2.64 3.23 -4.78
C CYS A 46 -3.42 2.13 -4.03
N ARG A 47 -4.75 2.21 -4.01
CA ARG A 47 -5.62 1.40 -3.14
C ARG A 47 -6.84 0.88 -3.89
N TRP A 48 -6.63 0.40 -5.11
CA TRP A 48 -7.71 -0.12 -5.94
C TRP A 48 -8.41 -1.32 -5.27
N PRO A 49 -9.74 -1.45 -5.44
CA PRO A 49 -10.49 -2.64 -5.01
C PRO A 49 -9.95 -3.91 -5.69
N ARG A 50 -9.97 -5.02 -4.96
CA ARG A 50 -9.62 -6.35 -5.49
C ARG A 50 -10.89 -7.07 -5.91
N PHE A 51 -10.92 -7.61 -7.12
CA PHE A 51 -12.06 -8.42 -7.56
C PHE A 51 -11.71 -9.90 -7.42
N VAL A 52 -12.49 -10.65 -6.65
CA VAL A 52 -12.32 -12.09 -6.46
C VAL A 52 -13.69 -12.75 -6.62
N GLY A 53 -13.80 -13.69 -7.56
CA GLY A 53 -15.06 -14.42 -7.81
C GLY A 53 -16.23 -13.53 -8.20
N GLY A 54 -15.99 -12.43 -8.92
CA GLY A 54 -17.03 -11.48 -9.34
C GLY A 54 -17.45 -10.45 -8.28
N TYR A 55 -16.95 -10.57 -7.05
CA TYR A 55 -17.21 -9.62 -5.97
C TYR A 55 -16.03 -8.67 -5.76
N ALA A 56 -16.34 -7.40 -5.46
CA ALA A 56 -15.35 -6.39 -5.13
C ALA A 56 -15.03 -6.39 -3.63
N TYR A 57 -13.74 -6.52 -3.30
CA TYR A 57 -13.18 -6.45 -1.95
C TYR A 57 -12.36 -5.18 -1.78
N GLU A 58 -12.39 -4.60 -0.58
CA GLU A 58 -11.56 -3.46 -0.25
C GLU A 58 -10.06 -3.79 -0.24
N HIS A 59 -9.23 -2.78 -0.52
CA HIS A 59 -7.79 -2.93 -0.40
C HIS A 59 -7.40 -3.07 1.09
N PRO A 60 -6.47 -3.98 1.46
CA PRO A 60 -6.13 -4.23 2.87
C PRO A 60 -5.64 -2.98 3.64
N THR A 61 -4.98 -2.03 2.97
CA THR A 61 -4.58 -0.77 3.63
C THR A 61 -5.77 0.15 3.89
N THR A 62 -6.79 0.12 3.03
CA THR A 62 -8.03 0.89 3.23
C THR A 62 -8.79 0.35 4.45
N ALA A 63 -8.87 -0.98 4.60
CA ALA A 63 -9.44 -1.61 5.78
C ALA A 63 -8.79 -1.12 7.09
N ILE A 64 -7.45 -0.97 7.08
CA ILE A 64 -6.68 -0.45 8.23
C ILE A 64 -7.03 1.03 8.49
N PHE A 65 -7.07 1.88 7.45
CA PHE A 65 -7.42 3.29 7.61
C PHE A 65 -8.84 3.47 8.14
N SER A 66 -9.81 2.72 7.65
CA SER A 66 -11.19 2.74 8.14
C SER A 66 -11.26 2.43 9.64
N ARG A 67 -10.47 1.46 10.12
CA ARG A 67 -10.36 1.14 11.56
C ARG A 67 -9.73 2.28 12.37
N ILE A 68 -8.68 2.91 11.84
CA ILE A 68 -8.03 4.05 12.50
C ILE A 68 -9.00 5.22 12.64
N ILE A 69 -9.74 5.55 11.57
CA ILE A 69 -10.71 6.63 11.55
C ILE A 69 -11.85 6.38 12.55
N LYS A 70 -12.43 5.17 12.55
CA LYS A 70 -13.49 4.80 13.51
C LYS A 70 -13.02 4.95 14.96
N ARG A 71 -11.78 4.53 15.26
CA ARG A 71 -11.18 4.69 16.59
C ARG A 71 -10.92 6.15 16.94
N ALA A 72 -10.46 6.96 15.98
CA ALA A 72 -10.23 8.38 16.18
C ALA A 72 -11.53 9.12 16.49
N ILE A 73 -12.62 8.79 15.81
CA ILE A 73 -13.97 9.33 16.08
C ILE A 73 -14.43 8.92 17.50
N ALA A 74 -14.29 7.65 17.87
CA ALA A 74 -14.65 7.17 19.20
C ALA A 74 -13.84 7.86 20.32
N LEU A 75 -12.54 8.06 20.12
CA LEU A 75 -11.69 8.80 21.05
C LEU A 75 -12.13 10.26 21.18
N ARG A 76 -12.49 10.91 20.07
CA ARG A 76 -13.01 12.28 20.08
C ARG A 76 -14.29 12.40 20.90
N GLN A 77 -15.24 11.46 20.73
CA GLN A 77 -16.47 11.42 21.53
C GLN A 77 -16.19 11.26 23.03
N ILE A 78 -15.18 10.48 23.41
CA ILE A 78 -14.77 10.33 24.81
C ILE A 78 -14.20 11.65 25.36
N VAL A 79 -13.38 12.35 24.57
CA VAL A 79 -12.82 13.65 24.96
C VAL A 79 -13.94 14.67 25.15
N ASP A 80 -14.86 14.79 24.18
CA ASP A 80 -16.02 15.70 24.25
C ASP A 80 -16.86 15.41 25.52
N TYR A 81 -17.09 14.12 25.81
CA TYR A 81 -17.78 13.70 27.05
C TYR A 81 -17.02 14.07 28.32
N MET A 82 -15.69 13.93 28.34
CA MET A 82 -14.87 14.30 29.50
C MET A 82 -14.86 15.82 29.72
N GLU A 83 -14.90 16.62 28.66
CA GLU A 83 -15.02 18.08 28.74
C GLU A 83 -16.38 18.48 29.31
N GLU A 84 -17.47 17.86 28.84
CA GLU A 84 -18.82 18.08 29.36
C GLU A 84 -18.93 17.70 30.85
N MET A 85 -18.33 16.59 31.28
CA MET A 85 -18.30 16.20 32.70
C MET A 85 -17.47 17.13 33.58
N ASN A 86 -16.37 17.68 33.04
CA ASN A 86 -15.58 18.68 33.77
C ASN A 86 -16.32 20.01 33.92
N LEU A 87 -17.10 20.41 32.92
CA LEU A 87 -17.93 21.61 32.97
C LEU A 87 -19.16 21.42 33.88
N SER A 88 -19.77 20.23 33.86
CA SER A 88 -20.95 19.85 34.63
C SER A 88 -20.64 19.34 36.04
N ARG A 89 -19.47 19.63 36.60
CA ARG A 89 -19.14 19.37 38.02
C ARG A 89 -20.12 20.08 38.99
N ASN A 90 -21.03 20.92 38.48
CA ASN A 90 -22.12 21.59 39.20
C ASN A 90 -23.57 21.16 38.80
N ALA A 91 -23.80 20.19 37.90
CA ALA A 91 -25.17 19.76 37.56
C ALA A 91 -25.28 18.25 37.26
N LEU A 92 -26.36 17.64 37.76
CA LEU A 92 -26.61 16.20 37.83
C LEU A 92 -26.64 15.49 36.45
N PRO A 93 -26.21 14.20 36.36
CA PRO A 93 -25.93 13.53 35.10
C PRO A 93 -27.16 12.77 34.57
N VAL A 94 -28.11 13.46 33.94
CA VAL A 94 -29.29 12.79 33.35
C VAL A 94 -29.07 12.37 31.89
N LYS A 95 -28.12 13.00 31.17
CA LYS A 95 -27.81 12.68 29.75
C LYS A 95 -26.65 11.69 29.54
N ALA A 96 -25.92 11.36 30.60
CA ALA A 96 -24.70 10.53 30.54
C ALA A 96 -24.97 9.03 30.28
N SER A 97 -26.16 8.53 30.63
CA SER A 97 -26.56 7.13 30.35
C SER A 97 -26.97 6.92 28.89
N GLN A 98 -27.59 7.93 28.28
CA GLN A 98 -28.07 7.88 26.90
C GLN A 98 -26.91 7.95 25.89
N LEU A 99 -25.89 8.77 26.15
CA LEU A 99 -24.67 8.84 25.32
C LEU A 99 -23.83 7.57 25.42
N ARG A 100 -23.75 6.92 26.60
CA ARG A 100 -23.10 5.60 26.74
C ARG A 100 -23.83 4.49 26.01
N ALA A 101 -25.17 4.53 26.00
CA ALA A 101 -25.98 3.59 25.23
C ALA A 101 -25.81 3.84 23.71
N ALA A 102 -25.75 5.10 23.27
CA ALA A 102 -25.52 5.47 21.88
C ALA A 102 -24.10 5.15 21.40
N SER A 103 -23.07 5.35 22.25
CA SER A 103 -21.69 5.02 21.90
C SER A 103 -21.41 3.52 21.91
N LYS A 104 -22.06 2.75 22.81
CA LYS A 104 -22.05 1.28 22.73
C LYS A 104 -22.82 0.79 21.49
N ALA A 105 -23.99 1.36 21.20
CA ALA A 105 -24.74 1.04 19.99
C ALA A 105 -23.96 1.38 18.70
N ALA A 106 -23.23 2.49 18.64
CA ALA A 106 -22.39 2.83 17.48
C ALA A 106 -21.14 1.94 17.34
N LEU A 107 -20.71 1.29 18.42
CA LEU A 107 -19.62 0.30 18.41
C LEU A 107 -20.15 -1.10 18.07
N ASP A 108 -21.39 -1.41 18.46
CA ASP A 108 -22.05 -2.70 18.27
C ASP A 108 -22.86 -2.78 16.96
N ASP A 109 -23.22 -1.67 16.31
CA ASP A 109 -23.84 -1.59 14.95
C ASP A 109 -22.83 -1.86 13.81
N VAL A 110 -21.69 -2.49 14.17
CA VAL A 110 -20.89 -3.30 13.24
C VAL A 110 -21.40 -4.73 13.27
N THR A 111 -22.72 -4.91 13.28
CA THR A 111 -23.38 -6.16 12.87
C THR A 111 -23.72 -6.08 11.37
N PRO A 112 -23.47 -7.17 10.62
CA PRO A 112 -23.44 -7.14 9.16
C PRO A 112 -24.82 -7.36 8.52
N ASP A 113 -25.84 -6.57 8.87
CA ASP A 113 -27.19 -6.77 8.31
C ASP A 113 -27.86 -5.46 7.91
N ALA A 114 -27.33 -4.83 6.86
CA ALA A 114 -28.09 -3.88 6.05
C ALA A 114 -27.55 -3.88 4.61
N ILE A 115 -28.22 -4.70 3.80
CA ILE A 115 -28.39 -4.65 2.34
C ILE A 115 -27.72 -3.42 1.69
N GLY A 116 -26.50 -3.61 1.19
CA GLY A 116 -25.76 -2.58 0.47
C GLY A 116 -24.23 -2.63 0.62
N HIS A 117 -23.72 -3.28 1.68
CA HIS A 117 -22.28 -3.45 1.89
C HIS A 117 -21.91 -4.92 2.11
N ARG A 118 -21.85 -5.70 1.03
CA ARG A 118 -21.12 -6.97 1.01
C ARG A 118 -19.61 -6.70 0.94
N ILE A 119 -19.10 -6.06 1.99
CA ILE A 119 -17.74 -6.21 2.50
C ILE A 119 -17.94 -6.89 3.85
N GLN A 120 -18.10 -8.22 3.84
CA GLN A 120 -17.94 -8.96 5.08
C GLN A 120 -16.45 -8.84 5.45
N PRO A 121 -16.05 -8.25 6.59
CA PRO A 121 -14.86 -8.72 7.24
C PRO A 121 -15.21 -10.16 7.62
N THR A 122 -14.74 -11.13 6.86
CA THR A 122 -14.83 -12.52 7.27
C THR A 122 -14.34 -12.58 8.71
N ASN A 123 -15.21 -13.03 9.62
CA ASN A 123 -14.94 -13.28 11.04
C ASN A 123 -13.94 -14.45 11.24
N VAL A 124 -13.05 -14.69 10.28
CA VAL A 124 -11.74 -15.25 10.62
C VAL A 124 -11.06 -14.15 11.43
N PRO A 125 -10.56 -14.44 12.65
CA PRO A 125 -9.44 -13.67 13.15
C PRO A 125 -8.36 -13.84 12.09
N MET A 126 -8.26 -12.91 11.15
CA MET A 126 -7.09 -12.73 10.32
C MET A 126 -6.00 -12.54 11.36
N THR A 127 -5.30 -13.63 11.64
CA THR A 127 -4.20 -13.73 12.58
C THR A 127 -3.40 -12.45 12.41
N ALA A 128 -3.10 -11.80 13.52
CA ALA A 128 -2.35 -10.54 13.57
C ALA A 128 -1.09 -10.54 12.68
N GLU A 129 -0.63 -11.72 12.24
CA GLU A 129 0.39 -12.00 11.24
C GLU A 129 0.23 -11.36 9.85
N ARG A 130 -0.95 -10.87 9.44
CA ARG A 130 -1.12 -10.24 8.12
C ARG A 130 -1.66 -8.82 8.15
N ALA A 131 -1.30 -8.05 9.18
CA ALA A 131 -1.15 -6.62 8.96
C ALA A 131 -0.13 -6.44 7.81
N PHE A 132 -0.63 -6.10 6.62
CA PHE A 132 0.20 -5.70 5.49
C PHE A 132 0.80 -4.34 5.84
N THR A 133 1.76 -4.35 6.77
CA THR A 133 2.50 -3.16 7.18
C THR A 133 3.26 -2.67 5.96
N ALA A 134 3.42 -1.35 5.85
CA ALA A 134 4.19 -0.75 4.76
C ALA A 134 5.60 -1.35 4.68
N LEU A 135 6.19 -1.70 5.83
CA LEU A 135 7.47 -2.40 5.94
C LEU A 135 7.45 -3.79 5.29
N HIS A 136 6.42 -4.61 5.54
CA HIS A 136 6.30 -5.92 4.89
C HIS A 136 6.24 -5.84 3.36
N ARG A 137 5.74 -4.75 2.79
CA ARG A 137 5.74 -4.52 1.33
C ARG A 137 7.13 -4.23 0.78
N LEU A 138 8.01 -3.66 1.59
CA LEU A 138 9.36 -3.27 1.18
C LEU A 138 10.36 -4.42 1.36
N GLU A 139 10.29 -5.11 2.49
CA GLU A 139 11.31 -6.07 2.93
C GLU A 139 11.26 -7.43 2.22
N LYS A 140 10.05 -7.93 1.92
CA LYS A 140 9.88 -9.29 1.43
C LYS A 140 10.59 -9.52 0.08
N LYS A 141 10.93 -10.79 -0.21
CA LYS A 141 11.49 -11.19 -1.52
C LYS A 141 10.57 -10.79 -2.68
N GLN A 142 9.26 -10.90 -2.47
CA GLN A 142 8.21 -10.43 -3.40
C GLN A 142 7.82 -8.95 -3.15
N GLY A 143 8.67 -8.21 -2.46
CA GLY A 143 8.47 -6.80 -2.11
C GLY A 143 8.86 -5.85 -3.23
N LEU A 144 8.67 -4.56 -2.99
CA LEU A 144 8.85 -3.51 -4.00
C LEU A 144 10.28 -3.46 -4.53
N PHE A 145 11.29 -3.43 -3.64
CA PHE A 145 12.68 -3.22 -4.06
C PHE A 145 13.19 -4.34 -4.97
N ARG A 146 13.02 -5.60 -4.56
CA ARG A 146 13.60 -6.73 -5.31
C ARG A 146 12.79 -7.10 -6.54
N MET A 147 11.46 -7.15 -6.42
CA MET A 147 10.59 -7.69 -7.46
C MET A 147 10.14 -6.63 -8.48
N HIS A 148 10.15 -5.33 -8.13
CA HIS A 148 9.57 -4.28 -8.98
C HIS A 148 10.51 -3.11 -9.29
N MET A 149 11.59 -2.90 -8.52
CA MET A 149 12.62 -1.90 -8.82
C MET A 149 13.88 -2.54 -9.43
N MET A 150 14.43 -3.59 -8.81
CA MET A 150 15.67 -4.23 -9.28
C MET A 150 15.44 -5.19 -10.45
N GLY A 151 14.40 -6.02 -10.38
CA GLY A 151 13.94 -6.84 -11.51
C GLY A 151 12.61 -6.32 -12.03
N LYS A 152 12.49 -6.04 -13.34
CA LYS A 152 11.23 -5.59 -13.94
C LYS A 152 10.89 -6.44 -15.16
N ARG A 153 9.60 -6.63 -15.40
CA ARG A 153 9.09 -7.19 -16.66
C ARG A 153 9.33 -6.15 -17.76
N VAL A 154 9.98 -6.56 -18.84
CA VAL A 154 10.26 -5.70 -20.00
C VAL A 154 9.26 -5.99 -21.12
N ASN A 155 8.93 -4.95 -21.89
CA ASN A 155 8.20 -5.10 -23.14
C ASN A 155 9.15 -5.61 -24.23
N TYR A 156 8.62 -6.18 -25.31
CA TYR A 156 9.40 -6.69 -26.45
C TYR A 156 10.43 -7.77 -26.08
N ALA A 157 10.01 -8.76 -25.29
CA ALA A 157 10.81 -9.94 -25.01
C ALA A 157 9.99 -11.22 -25.24
N CYS A 158 10.62 -12.24 -25.79
CA CYS A 158 10.07 -13.59 -25.94
C CYS A 158 10.96 -14.62 -25.28
N ARG A 159 10.40 -15.79 -24.99
CA ARG A 159 11.14 -16.97 -24.51
C ARG A 159 10.65 -18.17 -25.31
N SER A 160 11.58 -18.94 -25.86
CA SER A 160 11.29 -20.17 -26.60
C SER A 160 12.25 -21.28 -26.17
N VAL A 161 11.87 -22.52 -26.42
CA VAL A 161 12.79 -23.66 -26.34
C VAL A 161 13.75 -23.58 -27.53
N ILE A 162 15.03 -23.92 -27.31
CA ILE A 162 16.06 -23.88 -28.35
C ILE A 162 16.16 -25.26 -28.99
N SER A 163 16.14 -25.30 -30.31
CA SER A 163 16.39 -26.51 -31.12
C SER A 163 17.69 -26.34 -31.91
N PRO A 164 18.56 -27.37 -32.01
CA PRO A 164 19.81 -27.25 -32.75
C PRO A 164 19.55 -27.21 -34.26
N ASP A 165 20.11 -26.22 -34.96
CA ASP A 165 20.06 -26.11 -36.43
C ASP A 165 21.48 -25.99 -37.01
N PRO A 166 21.96 -26.99 -37.78
CA PRO A 166 23.30 -26.99 -38.36
C PRO A 166 23.47 -26.00 -39.53
N ASN A 167 22.38 -25.46 -40.09
CA ASN A 167 22.44 -24.53 -41.22
C ASN A 167 22.63 -23.06 -40.80
N LEU A 168 22.60 -22.79 -39.49
CA LEU A 168 22.66 -21.44 -38.94
C LEU A 168 24.11 -21.01 -38.66
N ARG A 169 24.43 -19.74 -38.93
CA ARG A 169 25.75 -19.18 -38.59
C ARG A 169 25.85 -18.89 -37.08
N VAL A 170 27.07 -18.86 -36.54
CA VAL A 170 27.36 -18.67 -35.10
C VAL A 170 26.75 -17.39 -34.50
N HIS A 171 26.53 -16.35 -35.33
CA HIS A 171 25.98 -15.06 -34.91
C HIS A 171 24.49 -14.88 -35.24
N GLU A 172 23.84 -15.91 -35.77
CA GLU A 172 22.43 -15.86 -36.17
C GLU A 172 21.56 -16.67 -35.19
N VAL A 173 20.30 -16.27 -35.05
CA VAL A 173 19.28 -16.99 -34.26
C VAL A 173 18.02 -17.11 -35.12
N CYS A 174 17.45 -18.31 -35.19
CA CYS A 174 16.20 -18.53 -35.89
C CYS A 174 15.02 -18.07 -35.04
N PHE A 175 14.11 -17.29 -35.62
CA PHE A 175 12.86 -16.88 -34.99
C PHE A 175 11.69 -17.56 -35.70
N SER A 176 10.78 -18.14 -34.92
CA SER A 176 9.52 -18.66 -35.45
C SER A 176 8.65 -17.51 -35.97
N LEU A 177 7.91 -17.76 -37.06
CA LEU A 177 7.00 -16.78 -37.66
C LEU A 177 5.94 -16.25 -36.66
N VAL A 178 5.56 -17.07 -35.68
CA VAL A 178 4.63 -16.69 -34.60
C VAL A 178 5.21 -15.59 -33.70
N ILE A 179 6.51 -15.61 -33.42
CA ILE A 179 7.17 -14.59 -32.61
C ILE A 179 7.31 -13.31 -33.43
N LEU A 180 7.71 -13.44 -34.70
CA LEU A 180 7.86 -12.31 -35.61
C LEU A 180 6.55 -11.56 -35.84
N SER A 181 5.43 -12.27 -36.02
CA SER A 181 4.12 -11.63 -36.19
C SER A 181 3.68 -10.83 -34.97
N ALA A 182 4.00 -11.29 -33.75
CA ALA A 182 3.71 -10.59 -32.51
C ALA A 182 4.60 -9.35 -32.29
N PHE A 183 5.85 -9.37 -32.76
CA PHE A 183 6.78 -8.24 -32.62
C PHE A 183 6.61 -7.17 -33.70
N CYS A 184 6.17 -7.53 -34.90
CA CYS A 184 6.12 -6.64 -36.07
C CYS A 184 5.02 -5.56 -35.99
N ALA A 185 4.06 -5.68 -35.08
CA ALA A 185 2.88 -4.80 -35.01
C ALA A 185 3.15 -3.31 -34.65
N PHE A 186 4.41 -2.88 -34.50
CA PHE A 186 4.72 -1.51 -34.04
C PHE A 186 5.75 -0.73 -34.88
N GLN A 187 6.30 -1.29 -35.96
CA GLN A 187 7.37 -0.62 -36.71
C GLN A 187 6.88 0.00 -38.02
N PHE A 188 6.05 1.05 -37.91
CA PHE A 188 5.82 1.96 -39.04
C PHE A 188 7.10 2.79 -39.24
N GLY A 189 7.89 2.48 -40.28
CA GLY A 189 8.89 3.40 -40.83
C GLY A 189 10.32 2.89 -41.06
N ARG A 190 10.69 1.67 -40.68
CA ARG A 190 11.96 1.06 -41.13
C ARG A 190 11.77 -0.40 -41.47
N THR A 191 11.66 -0.66 -42.76
CA THR A 191 11.72 -1.97 -43.39
C THR A 191 13.04 -2.64 -43.01
N PHE A 192 13.06 -3.44 -41.94
CA PHE A 192 14.13 -4.41 -41.75
C PHE A 192 13.96 -5.43 -42.88
N LEU A 193 14.88 -5.42 -43.84
CA LEU A 193 15.01 -6.43 -44.88
C LEU A 193 15.33 -7.77 -44.20
N LEU A 194 14.29 -8.46 -43.72
CA LEU A 194 14.36 -9.90 -43.56
C LEU A 194 14.49 -10.47 -44.96
N ARG A 195 15.73 -10.78 -45.35
CA ARG A 195 16.03 -11.54 -46.55
C ARG A 195 15.27 -12.85 -46.44
N SER A 196 14.18 -12.99 -47.18
CA SER A 196 13.56 -14.28 -47.46
C SER A 196 14.35 -14.91 -48.61
N PRO A 197 15.16 -15.96 -48.39
CA PRO A 197 15.59 -16.81 -49.46
C PRO A 197 14.55 -17.93 -49.58
N ASN A 198 13.70 -17.83 -50.58
CA ASN A 198 12.68 -18.81 -50.98
C ASN A 198 11.39 -18.87 -50.15
N ARG A 199 10.34 -18.33 -50.76
CA ARG A 199 9.02 -18.96 -50.77
C ARG A 199 9.20 -20.42 -51.18
N ASN A 200 8.86 -21.33 -50.27
CA ASN A 200 8.67 -22.79 -50.43
C ASN A 200 9.57 -23.60 -49.48
N ARG A 201 9.20 -23.63 -48.20
CA ARG A 201 9.28 -24.84 -47.36
C ARG A 201 8.47 -24.61 -46.08
N LEU A 202 7.25 -25.13 -46.09
CA LEU A 202 6.56 -25.55 -44.88
C LEU A 202 7.37 -26.72 -44.32
N LEU A 203 7.94 -26.57 -43.13
CA LEU A 203 8.36 -27.69 -42.30
C LEU A 203 7.75 -27.47 -40.92
N PHE A 204 7.01 -28.51 -40.49
CA PHE A 204 6.36 -28.64 -39.19
C PHE A 204 7.38 -28.55 -38.04
#